data_AF-A0A4V1XN85-F1
#
_entry.id   AF-A0A4V1XN85-F1
#
_cell.length_a   1.000
_cell.length_b   1.000
_cell.length_c   1.000
_cell.angle_alpha   90.00
_cell.angle_beta   90.00
_cell.angle_gamma   90.00
#
_symmetry.space_group_name_H-M   'P 1'
#
loop_
_entity.id
_entity.type
_entity.pdbx_description
1 polymer ?
#
loop_
_entity_poly.entity_id
_entity_poly.type
_entity_poly.pdbx_seq_one_letter_code
_entity_poly.pdbx_strand_id
1 'polypeptide(L)'
;MLDLVSGLTEDDLVVCLISGGGSSLLPLPLPGISLADKQAVNRALLASGATITEMNCVRRHLSAIKGGRLAAACYPARVCNLLLSDVPGDDPVDIASGPTVPDTSTLTDALDIIRRYDIAIPPPVRNVLTSKDAETIKPGDTRLPRVETRLIATPRMALQAAARVRRHGAGGGAPR
;
A
#
# COMPACT_ATOMS: atom_id res chain seq x y z
N MET A 1 11.72 8.27 -6.97
CA MET A 1 11.61 7.45 -5.74
C MET A 1 12.29 6.10 -5.92
N LEU A 2 11.97 5.31 -6.96
CA LEU A 2 12.70 4.07 -7.22
C LEU A 2 14.20 4.31 -7.46
N ASP A 3 14.58 5.39 -8.15
CA ASP A 3 15.99 5.72 -8.35
C ASP A 3 16.74 6.00 -7.03
N LEU A 4 16.06 6.55 -6.02
CA LEU A 4 16.66 6.87 -4.71
C LEU A 4 17.05 5.61 -3.94
N VAL A 5 16.36 4.50 -4.20
CA VAL A 5 16.60 3.21 -3.54
C VAL A 5 17.30 2.22 -4.48
N SER A 6 17.82 2.70 -5.62
CA SER A 6 18.57 1.87 -6.56
C SER A 6 20.03 1.74 -6.16
N GLY A 7 20.63 0.57 -6.41
CA GLY A 7 22.06 0.32 -6.17
C GLY A 7 22.48 0.25 -4.71
N LEU A 8 21.53 0.04 -3.79
CA LEU A 8 21.84 -0.15 -2.37
C LEU A 8 22.53 -1.49 -2.11
N THR A 9 23.15 -1.59 -0.95
CA THR A 9 23.89 -2.77 -0.46
C THR A 9 23.31 -3.27 0.87
N GLU A 10 23.79 -4.40 1.37
CA GLU A 10 23.34 -4.98 2.66
C GLU A 10 23.66 -4.08 3.87
N ASP A 11 24.64 -3.20 3.74
CA ASP A 11 25.06 -2.26 4.78
C ASP A 11 24.15 -1.03 4.88
N ASP A 12 23.27 -0.82 3.88
CA ASP A 12 22.37 0.31 3.83
C ASP A 12 21.08 0.08 4.63
N LEU A 13 20.50 1.19 5.10
CA LEU A 13 19.20 1.21 5.77
C LEU A 13 18.27 2.22 5.08
N VAL A 14 17.16 1.73 4.55
CA VAL A 14 16.06 2.56 4.05
C VAL A 14 15.07 2.79 5.18
N VAL A 15 14.82 4.06 5.52
CA VAL A 15 13.78 4.45 6.47
C VAL A 15 12.57 4.97 5.70
N CYS A 16 11.46 4.22 5.72
CA CYS A 16 10.22 4.60 5.08
C CYS A 16 9.26 5.21 6.12
N LEU A 17 8.85 6.46 5.90
CA LEU A 17 7.83 7.14 6.68
C LEU A 17 6.57 7.24 5.83
N ILE A 18 5.54 6.46 6.17
CA ILE A 18 4.33 6.36 5.33
C ILE A 18 3.11 6.73 6.16
N SER A 19 2.28 7.62 5.62
CA SER A 19 0.99 8.02 6.18
C SER A 19 -0.15 7.79 5.20
N GLY A 20 -1.37 8.09 5.65
CA GLY A 20 -2.53 8.26 4.79
C GLY A 20 -2.29 9.19 3.60
N GLY A 21 -3.03 8.95 2.50
CA GLY A 21 -2.92 9.72 1.25
C GLY A 21 -1.84 9.26 0.26
N GLY A 22 -0.92 8.39 0.67
CA GLY A 22 0.18 7.90 -0.19
C GLY A 22 -0.28 7.22 -1.49
N SER A 23 -1.47 6.62 -1.49
CA SER A 23 -2.05 5.97 -2.69
C SER A 23 -2.20 6.92 -3.87
N SER A 24 -2.56 8.19 -3.59
CA SER A 24 -2.72 9.24 -4.60
C SER A 24 -1.40 9.95 -4.94
N LEU A 25 -0.52 10.10 -3.95
CA LEU A 25 0.77 10.81 -4.11
C LEU A 25 1.83 9.97 -4.83
N LEU A 26 1.71 8.64 -4.83
CA LEU A 26 2.63 7.71 -5.49
C LEU A 26 1.92 6.84 -6.55
N PRO A 27 1.38 7.42 -7.65
CA PRO A 27 0.54 6.70 -8.58
C PRO A 27 1.33 5.90 -9.64
N LEU A 28 2.63 5.67 -9.48
CA LEU A 28 3.53 5.10 -10.49
C LEU A 28 2.92 3.87 -11.19
N PRO A 29 2.49 3.98 -12.46
CA PRO A 29 1.94 2.86 -13.23
C PRO A 29 3.02 1.82 -13.54
N LEU A 30 2.61 0.61 -13.90
CA LEU A 30 3.53 -0.36 -14.50
C LEU A 30 4.06 0.14 -15.86
N PRO A 31 5.25 -0.31 -16.29
CA PRO A 31 5.71 -0.08 -17.66
C PRO A 31 4.64 -0.53 -18.67
N GLY A 32 4.40 0.29 -19.70
CA GLY A 32 3.39 0.01 -20.73
C GLY A 32 1.98 0.51 -20.43
N ILE A 33 1.70 1.08 -19.25
CA ILE A 33 0.44 1.77 -18.96
C ILE A 33 0.68 3.23 -18.59
N SER A 34 -0.21 4.11 -19.04
CA SER A 34 -0.17 5.53 -18.66
C SER A 34 -0.87 5.79 -17.33
N LEU A 35 -0.64 6.97 -16.76
CA LEU A 35 -1.42 7.44 -15.61
C LEU A 35 -2.91 7.57 -15.96
N ALA A 36 -3.23 8.01 -17.17
CA ALA A 36 -4.60 8.16 -17.64
C ALA A 36 -5.33 6.80 -17.70
N ASP A 37 -4.65 5.75 -18.16
CA ASP A 37 -5.19 4.39 -18.17
C ASP A 37 -5.53 3.91 -16.77
N LYS A 38 -4.59 4.09 -15.83
CA LYS A 38 -4.79 3.73 -14.41
C LYS A 38 -5.94 4.51 -13.77
N GLN A 39 -6.08 5.79 -14.10
CA GLN A 39 -7.21 6.61 -13.65
C GLN A 39 -8.54 6.13 -14.25
N ALA A 40 -8.56 5.72 -15.52
CA ALA A 40 -9.76 5.18 -16.16
C ALA A 40 -10.25 3.91 -15.46
N VAL A 41 -9.34 2.95 -15.20
CA VAL A 41 -9.67 1.73 -14.45
C VAL A 41 -10.18 2.05 -13.05
N ASN A 42 -9.52 2.96 -12.32
CA ASN A 42 -9.95 3.35 -10.98
C ASN A 42 -11.35 4.02 -10.98
N ARG A 43 -11.67 4.84 -11.99
CA ARG A 43 -13.02 5.42 -12.13
C ARG A 43 -14.07 4.35 -12.41
N ALA A 44 -13.76 3.38 -13.27
CA ALA A 44 -14.67 2.28 -13.56
C ALA A 44 -14.94 1.42 -12.32
N LEU A 45 -13.90 1.09 -11.55
CA LEU A 45 -14.03 0.35 -10.28
C LEU A 45 -14.87 1.10 -9.24
N LEU A 46 -14.70 2.43 -9.14
CA LEU A 46 -15.53 3.27 -8.27
C LEU A 46 -17.01 3.24 -8.68
N ALA A 47 -17.27 3.29 -9.98
CA ALA A 47 -18.63 3.28 -10.53
C ALA A 47 -19.32 1.90 -10.44
N SER A 48 -18.55 0.81 -10.33
CA SER A 48 -19.07 -0.56 -10.32
C SER A 48 -19.56 -1.05 -8.96
N GLY A 49 -19.32 -0.27 -7.88
CA GLY A 49 -19.60 -0.70 -6.51
C GLY A 49 -18.64 -1.76 -5.98
N ALA A 50 -17.43 -1.88 -6.54
CA ALA A 50 -16.39 -2.74 -6.00
C ALA A 50 -16.01 -2.29 -4.58
N THR A 51 -15.73 -3.26 -3.70
CA THR A 51 -15.28 -2.94 -2.34
C THR A 51 -13.90 -2.30 -2.35
N ILE A 52 -13.55 -1.54 -1.32
CA ILE A 52 -12.22 -0.92 -1.21
C ILE A 52 -11.08 -1.95 -1.28
N THR A 53 -11.29 -3.15 -0.72
CA THR A 53 -10.31 -4.24 -0.74
C THR A 53 -10.10 -4.76 -2.17
N GLU A 54 -11.18 -4.96 -2.94
CA GLU A 54 -11.10 -5.37 -4.35
C GLU A 54 -10.45 -4.28 -5.21
N MET A 55 -10.82 -3.03 -4.98
CA MET A 55 -10.18 -1.89 -5.64
C MET A 55 -8.68 -1.82 -5.34
N ASN A 56 -8.29 -2.01 -4.08
CA ASN A 56 -6.88 -2.05 -3.67
C ASN A 56 -6.13 -3.19 -4.36
N CYS A 57 -6.73 -4.38 -4.44
CA CYS A 57 -6.16 -5.52 -5.16
C CYS A 57 -5.82 -5.15 -6.61
N VAL A 58 -6.79 -4.65 -7.38
CA VAL A 58 -6.54 -4.26 -8.79
C VAL A 58 -5.49 -3.13 -8.87
N ARG A 59 -5.58 -2.12 -8.00
CA ARG A 59 -4.65 -0.98 -8.01
C ARG A 59 -3.20 -1.37 -7.74
N ARG A 60 -2.95 -2.36 -6.87
CA ARG A 60 -1.59 -2.86 -6.61
C ARG A 60 -1.01 -3.56 -7.84
N HIS A 61 -1.81 -4.37 -8.53
CA HIS A 61 -1.42 -5.07 -9.77
C HIS A 61 -1.20 -4.13 -10.97
N LEU A 62 -1.59 -2.86 -10.88
CA LEU A 62 -1.35 -1.82 -11.89
C LEU A 62 -0.30 -0.78 -11.48
N SER A 63 0.53 -1.06 -10.47
CA SER A 63 1.47 -0.07 -9.95
C SER A 63 2.89 -0.62 -9.82
N ALA A 64 3.89 0.07 -10.39
CA ALA A 64 5.28 -0.34 -10.25
C ALA A 64 5.87 -0.13 -8.84
N ILE A 65 5.15 0.52 -7.92
CA ILE A 65 5.64 0.85 -6.58
C ILE A 65 4.84 0.23 -5.44
N LYS A 66 3.57 -0.14 -5.67
CA LYS A 66 2.67 -0.69 -4.65
C LYS A 66 2.76 -2.22 -4.59
N GLY A 67 2.17 -2.85 -3.57
CA GLY A 67 2.16 -4.31 -3.42
C GLY A 67 3.57 -4.89 -3.22
N GLY A 68 4.32 -4.29 -2.30
CA GLY A 68 5.67 -4.71 -1.93
C GLY A 68 6.77 -4.36 -2.93
N ARG A 69 6.45 -3.76 -4.08
CA ARG A 69 7.45 -3.46 -5.12
C ARG A 69 8.48 -2.41 -4.70
N LEU A 70 8.13 -1.45 -3.83
CA LEU A 70 9.13 -0.55 -3.24
C LEU A 70 10.06 -1.30 -2.29
N ALA A 71 9.54 -2.22 -1.46
CA ALA A 71 10.41 -3.07 -0.64
C ALA A 71 11.35 -3.90 -1.50
N ALA A 72 10.85 -4.50 -2.59
CA ALA A 72 11.70 -5.27 -3.51
C ALA A 72 12.79 -4.41 -4.17
N ALA A 73 12.48 -3.15 -4.50
CA ALA A 73 13.47 -2.22 -5.03
C ALA A 73 14.56 -1.84 -4.00
N CYS A 74 14.27 -1.93 -2.70
CA CYS A 74 15.27 -1.68 -1.66
C CYS A 74 16.23 -2.85 -1.44
N TYR A 75 15.96 -4.05 -1.97
CA TYR A 75 16.85 -5.20 -1.78
C TYR A 75 18.23 -4.93 -2.40
N PRO A 76 19.35 -5.28 -1.71
CA PRO A 76 19.42 -6.07 -0.47
C PRO A 76 19.43 -5.28 0.84
N ALA A 77 19.26 -3.95 0.80
CA ALA A 77 19.28 -3.10 1.99
C ALA A 77 18.16 -3.43 2.98
N ARG A 78 18.39 -3.14 4.26
CA ARG A 78 17.37 -3.29 5.30
C ARG A 78 16.32 -2.19 5.18
N VAL A 79 15.08 -2.49 5.56
CA VAL A 79 13.99 -1.50 5.56
C VAL A 79 13.41 -1.34 6.96
N CYS A 80 13.40 -0.11 7.47
CA CYS A 80 12.64 0.29 8.66
C CYS A 80 11.40 1.07 8.21
N ASN A 81 10.23 0.50 8.39
CA ASN A 81 8.96 1.02 7.89
C ASN A 81 8.12 1.54 9.05
N LEU A 82 7.98 2.86 9.15
CA LEU A 82 7.21 3.54 10.19
C LEU A 82 5.90 4.05 9.60
N LEU A 83 4.79 3.51 10.09
CA LEU A 83 3.46 3.69 9.51
C LEU A 83 2.54 4.54 10.40
N LEU A 84 1.90 5.53 9.78
CA LEU A 84 0.73 6.25 10.28
C LEU A 84 -0.51 5.68 9.62
N SER A 85 -1.36 5.00 10.40
CA SER A 85 -2.58 4.39 9.89
C SER A 85 -3.75 5.37 9.92
N ASP A 86 -4.44 5.49 8.79
CA ASP A 86 -5.78 6.06 8.64
C ASP A 86 -6.80 5.02 8.16
N VAL A 87 -6.41 3.74 8.11
CA VAL A 87 -7.25 2.64 7.61
C VAL A 87 -7.92 1.88 8.75
N PRO A 88 -9.21 1.52 8.63
CA PRO A 88 -9.85 0.61 9.58
C PRO A 88 -9.10 -0.73 9.66
N GLY A 89 -8.82 -1.20 10.88
CA GLY A 89 -8.11 -2.47 11.10
C GLY A 89 -6.59 -2.36 11.09
N ASP A 90 -6.02 -1.20 10.71
CA ASP A 90 -4.58 -0.92 10.71
C ASP A 90 -3.72 -1.91 9.89
N ASP A 91 -4.29 -2.56 8.86
CA ASP A 91 -3.54 -3.49 8.01
C ASP A 91 -2.49 -2.76 7.16
N PRO A 92 -1.19 -3.06 7.33
CA PRO A 92 -0.11 -2.42 6.59
C PRO A 92 -0.22 -2.52 5.06
N VAL A 93 -0.87 -3.56 4.52
CA VAL A 93 -1.02 -3.73 3.06
C VAL A 93 -1.98 -2.71 2.44
N ASP A 94 -2.88 -2.15 3.25
CA ASP A 94 -3.87 -1.17 2.83
C ASP A 94 -3.39 0.27 3.04
N ILE A 95 -2.47 0.51 3.98
CA ILE A 95 -1.84 1.82 4.20
C ILE A 95 -1.01 2.20 2.98
N ALA A 96 -1.41 3.26 2.28
CA ALA A 96 -0.83 3.68 0.99
C ALA A 96 -0.76 2.55 -0.08
N SER A 97 -1.59 1.51 0.06
CA SER A 97 -1.56 0.28 -0.74
C SER A 97 -0.25 -0.52 -0.63
N GLY A 98 0.37 -0.50 0.56
CA GLY A 98 1.43 -1.41 0.95
C GLY A 98 2.65 -1.42 0.01
N PRO A 99 3.30 -0.28 -0.27
CA PRO A 99 4.47 -0.27 -1.16
C PRO A 99 5.66 -1.07 -0.58
N THR A 100 5.75 -1.14 0.74
CA THR A 100 6.84 -1.77 1.50
C THR A 100 6.45 -3.09 2.17
N VAL A 101 5.25 -3.60 1.89
CA VAL A 101 4.66 -4.78 2.52
C VAL A 101 4.26 -5.77 1.43
N PRO A 102 4.54 -7.08 1.57
CA PRO A 102 4.10 -8.06 0.60
C PRO A 102 2.57 -8.10 0.46
N ASP A 103 2.10 -8.45 -0.72
CA ASP A 103 0.69 -8.54 -1.08
C ASP A 103 0.27 -10.00 -1.25
N THR A 104 -0.75 -10.43 -0.52
CA THR A 104 -1.29 -11.78 -0.55
C THR A 104 -2.29 -12.01 -1.68
N SER A 105 -2.89 -10.94 -2.23
CA SER A 105 -3.76 -11.05 -3.40
C SER A 105 -2.93 -11.34 -4.65
N THR A 106 -3.50 -12.03 -5.62
CA THR A 106 -2.82 -12.51 -6.83
C THR A 106 -3.26 -11.76 -8.08
N LEU A 107 -2.48 -11.89 -9.16
CA LEU A 107 -2.90 -11.39 -10.48
C LEU A 107 -4.23 -12.01 -10.92
N THR A 108 -4.47 -13.28 -10.56
CA THR A 108 -5.75 -13.95 -10.81
C THR A 108 -6.89 -13.25 -10.08
N ASP A 109 -6.73 -12.91 -8.79
CA ASP A 109 -7.75 -12.19 -8.03
C ASP A 109 -8.09 -10.85 -8.68
N ALA A 110 -7.08 -10.10 -9.12
CA ALA A 110 -7.28 -8.82 -9.81
C ALA A 110 -8.05 -8.99 -11.13
N LEU A 111 -7.71 -10.02 -11.91
CA LEU A 111 -8.42 -10.34 -13.16
C LEU A 111 -9.86 -10.79 -12.90
N ASP A 112 -10.08 -11.59 -11.86
CA ASP A 112 -11.41 -12.07 -11.48
C ASP A 112 -12.31 -10.92 -11.02
N ILE A 113 -11.77 -9.94 -10.29
CA ILE A 113 -12.48 -8.70 -9.92
C ILE A 113 -12.87 -7.92 -11.19
N ILE A 114 -11.91 -7.69 -12.11
CA ILE A 114 -12.17 -6.99 -13.37
C ILE A 114 -13.30 -7.66 -14.15
N ARG A 115 -13.30 -9.01 -14.22
CA ARG A 115 -14.35 -9.77 -14.90
C ARG A 115 -15.70 -9.71 -14.16
N ARG A 116 -15.70 -9.88 -12.84
CA ARG A 116 -16.91 -9.89 -11.99
C ARG A 116 -17.71 -8.60 -12.13
N TYR A 117 -17.01 -7.47 -12.20
CA TYR A 117 -17.61 -6.13 -12.31
C TYR A 117 -17.73 -5.63 -13.76
N ASP A 118 -17.42 -6.47 -14.75
CA ASP A 118 -17.40 -6.12 -16.18
C ASP A 118 -16.66 -4.79 -16.48
N ILE A 119 -15.48 -4.64 -15.86
CA ILE A 119 -14.70 -3.40 -15.96
C ILE A 119 -14.06 -3.31 -17.35
N ALA A 120 -14.48 -2.31 -18.13
CA ALA A 120 -13.82 -1.98 -19.38
C ALA A 120 -12.39 -1.46 -19.11
N ILE A 121 -11.40 -2.29 -19.43
CA ILE A 121 -9.98 -1.94 -19.31
C ILE A 121 -9.40 -1.49 -20.67
N PRO A 122 -8.60 -0.41 -20.70
CA PRO A 122 -7.87 0.00 -21.90
C PRO A 122 -6.96 -1.12 -22.44
N PRO A 123 -6.73 -1.20 -23.77
CA PRO A 123 -5.83 -2.20 -24.35
C PRO A 123 -4.44 -2.27 -23.71
N PRO A 124 -3.76 -1.16 -23.38
CA PRO A 124 -2.46 -1.21 -22.70
C PRO A 124 -2.53 -1.91 -21.33
N VAL A 125 -3.61 -1.69 -20.58
CA VAL A 125 -3.85 -2.34 -19.28
C VAL A 125 -4.07 -3.84 -19.46
N ARG A 126 -4.88 -4.22 -20.46
CA ARG A 126 -5.09 -5.63 -20.80
C ARG A 126 -3.77 -6.33 -21.11
N ASN A 127 -2.92 -5.70 -21.93
CA ASN A 127 -1.62 -6.27 -22.31
C ASN A 127 -0.73 -6.48 -21.08
N VAL A 128 -0.61 -5.48 -20.21
CA VAL A 128 0.19 -5.60 -18.97
C VAL A 128 -0.34 -6.72 -18.07
N LEU A 129 -1.66 -6.84 -17.89
CA LEU A 129 -2.26 -7.88 -17.04
C LEU A 129 -2.16 -9.31 -17.62
N THR A 130 -1.65 -9.48 -18.85
CA THR A 130 -1.30 -10.81 -19.37
C THR A 130 0.14 -11.23 -19.04
N SER A 131 0.99 -10.29 -18.60
CA SER A 131 2.35 -10.58 -18.18
C SER A 131 2.39 -11.00 -16.71
N LYS A 132 3.32 -11.92 -16.39
CA LYS A 132 3.68 -12.25 -15.01
C LYS A 132 4.26 -11.05 -14.25
N ASP A 133 4.76 -10.04 -14.96
CA ASP A 133 5.31 -8.81 -14.35
C ASP A 133 4.24 -7.98 -13.63
N ALA A 134 2.96 -8.17 -13.98
CA ALA A 134 1.84 -7.56 -13.28
C ALA A 134 1.63 -8.14 -11.88
N GLU A 135 2.23 -9.29 -11.56
CA GLU A 135 2.15 -9.90 -10.24
C GLU A 135 2.90 -9.08 -9.18
N THR A 136 2.29 -8.95 -8.00
CA THR A 136 2.85 -8.23 -6.85
C THR A 136 3.84 -9.09 -6.06
N ILE A 137 4.58 -8.47 -5.13
CA ILE A 137 5.59 -9.18 -4.35
C ILE A 137 4.90 -10.01 -3.26
N LYS A 138 5.13 -11.33 -3.27
CA LYS A 138 4.48 -12.26 -2.35
C LYS A 138 5.25 -12.44 -1.04
N PRO A 139 4.58 -12.84 0.05
CA PRO A 139 5.29 -13.29 1.24
C PRO A 139 6.29 -14.38 0.89
N GLY A 140 7.54 -14.23 1.33
CA GLY A 140 8.63 -15.18 1.06
C GLY A 140 9.34 -15.00 -0.30
N ASP A 141 8.97 -14.00 -1.10
CA ASP A 141 9.71 -13.67 -2.34
C ASP A 141 11.17 -13.32 -2.02
N THR A 142 12.11 -13.87 -2.78
CA THR A 142 13.56 -13.69 -2.56
C THR A 142 14.03 -12.25 -2.75
N ARG A 143 13.24 -11.44 -3.45
CA ARG A 143 13.50 -10.00 -3.63
C ARG A 143 13.09 -9.18 -2.41
N LEU A 144 12.41 -9.76 -1.41
CA LEU A 144 12.08 -9.01 -0.21
C LEU A 144 13.30 -8.85 0.70
N PRO A 145 13.66 -7.61 1.08
CA PRO A 145 14.64 -7.42 2.12
C PRO A 145 14.07 -7.74 3.50
N ARG A 146 14.92 -7.69 4.53
CA ARG A 146 14.45 -7.65 5.91
C ARG A 146 13.71 -6.33 6.18
N VAL A 147 12.38 -6.41 6.27
CA VAL A 147 11.51 -5.27 6.58
C VAL A 147 11.05 -5.34 8.04
N GLU A 148 11.38 -4.33 8.85
CA GLU A 148 10.78 -4.11 10.17
C GLU A 148 9.66 -3.08 10.05
N THR A 149 8.41 -3.49 10.27
CA THR A 149 7.24 -2.59 10.19
C THR A 149 6.71 -2.24 11.57
N ARG A 150 6.54 -0.95 11.84
CA ARG A 150 6.01 -0.41 13.09
C ARG A 150 4.91 0.61 12.82
N LEU A 151 3.73 0.36 13.36
CA LEU A 151 2.67 1.37 13.45
C LEU A 151 3.04 2.35 14.57
N ILE A 152 3.34 3.60 14.22
CA ILE A 152 3.75 4.62 15.19
C ILE A 152 2.60 5.54 15.61
N ALA A 153 1.53 5.59 14.81
CA ALA A 153 0.26 6.19 15.21
C ALA A 153 -0.92 5.51 14.48
N THR A 154 -2.00 5.29 15.23
CA THR A 154 -3.26 4.74 14.71
C THR A 154 -4.47 5.43 15.35
N PRO A 155 -5.68 5.32 14.78
CA PRO A 155 -6.89 5.91 15.37
C PRO A 155 -7.15 5.38 16.79
N ARG A 156 -6.86 4.08 17.03
CA ARG A 156 -6.98 3.47 18.36
C ARG A 156 -6.02 4.07 19.37
N MET A 157 -4.77 4.37 18.98
CA MET A 157 -3.80 5.03 19.87
C MET A 157 -4.29 6.41 20.29
N ALA A 158 -4.88 7.18 19.37
CA ALA A 158 -5.47 8.48 19.67
C ALA A 158 -6.63 8.38 20.66
N LEU A 159 -7.56 7.43 20.45
CA LEU A 159 -8.68 7.18 21.39
C LEU A 159 -8.18 6.77 22.79
N GLN A 160 -7.16 5.91 22.84
CA GLN A 160 -6.54 5.49 24.11
C GLN A 160 -5.86 6.65 24.84
N ALA A 161 -5.17 7.54 24.12
CA ALA A 161 -4.56 8.74 24.68
C ALA A 161 -5.62 9.70 25.24
N ALA A 162 -6.70 9.95 24.50
CA ALA A 162 -7.82 10.78 24.97
C ALA A 162 -8.47 10.19 26.24
N ALA A 163 -8.66 8.87 26.29
CA ALA A 163 -9.18 8.20 27.47
C ALA A 163 -8.25 8.31 28.70
N ARG A 164 -6.92 8.30 28.50
CA ARG A 164 -5.94 8.54 29.58
C ARG A 164 -6.04 9.97 30.11
N VAL A 165 -6.14 10.97 29.23
CA VAL A 165 -6.32 12.37 29.62
C VAL A 165 -7.61 12.55 30.45
N ARG A 166 -8.73 11.94 30.04
CA ARG A 166 -9.98 11.95 30.82
C ARG A 166 -9.78 11.38 32.23
N ARG A 167 -9.10 10.24 32.36
CA ARG A 167 -8.85 9.59 33.66
C ARG A 167 -7.96 10.43 34.58
N HIS A 168 -6.94 11.09 34.04
CA HIS A 168 -6.03 11.93 34.83
C HIS A 168 -6.58 13.34 35.11
N GLY A 169 -7.44 13.88 34.25
CA GLY A 169 -8.09 15.19 34.44
C GLY A 169 -9.30 15.18 35.38
N ALA A 170 -9.85 14.00 35.71
CA ALA A 170 -11.01 13.87 36.60
C ALA A 170 -10.64 13.75 38.10
N GLY A 171 -9.35 13.75 38.46
CA GLY A 171 -8.88 13.69 39.86
C GLY A 171 -8.43 15.03 40.45
N GLY A 172 -8.38 16.11 39.66
CA GLY A 172 -7.97 17.44 40.08
C GLY A 172 -9.14 18.28 40.60
N GLY A 173 -9.84 17.81 41.64
CA GLY A 173 -10.71 18.68 42.43
C GLY A 173 -9.84 19.70 43.15
N ALA A 174 -9.95 20.98 42.77
CA ALA A 174 -9.30 22.07 43.49
C ALA A 174 -9.78 22.07 44.95
N PRO A 175 -8.88 22.05 45.95
CA PRO A 175 -9.29 22.29 47.33
C PRO A 175 -9.76 23.74 47.44
N ARG A 176 -11.00 23.93 47.91
CA ARG A 176 -11.49 25.22 48.42
C ARG A 176 -10.90 25.49 49.79
#